data_AF-A0A6I4NZ91-F1
#
_entry.id   AF-A0A6I4NZ91-F1
#
_cell.length_a   1.000
_cell.length_b   1.000
_cell.length_c   1.000
_cell.angle_alpha   90.00
_cell.angle_beta   90.00
_cell.angle_gamma   90.00
#
_symmetry.space_group_name_H-M   'P 1'
#
loop_
_entity.id
_entity.type
_entity.pdbx_description
1 polymer ?
#
loop_
_entity_poly.entity_id
_entity_poly.type
_entity_poly.pdbx_seq_one_letter_code
_entity_poly.pdbx_strand_id
1 'polypeptide(L)' 'MTAIELGTWSEVDEGFWAGNAQGVFLGTIERTGAETFLAQDHVGGRLGEFSSSSAARAAITDPVR' A
#
# COMPACT_ATOMS: atom_id res chain seq x y z
N MET A 1 -8.91 19.05 -11.46
CA MET A 1 -8.91 17.62 -11.10
C MET A 1 -7.54 17.08 -11.43
N THR A 2 -6.61 17.11 -10.47
CA THR A 2 -5.29 16.51 -10.63
C THR A 2 -5.49 15.00 -10.61
N ALA A 3 -5.06 14.29 -11.64
CA ALA A 3 -5.07 12.83 -11.63
C ALA A 3 -4.26 12.38 -10.40
N ILE A 4 -4.88 11.60 -9.51
CA ILE A 4 -4.16 10.89 -8.47
C ILE A 4 -3.23 9.94 -9.24
N GLU A 5 -1.93 10.23 -9.26
CA GLU A 5 -0.99 9.28 -9.83
C GLU A 5 -1.05 8.02 -8.97
N LEU A 6 -1.67 6.98 -9.52
CA LEU A 6 -1.78 5.69 -8.87
C LEU A 6 -0.35 5.14 -8.75
N GLY A 7 0.14 5.04 -7.52
CA GLY A 7 1.43 4.41 -7.24
C GLY A 7 1.53 3.04 -7.93
N THR A 8 2.71 2.71 -8.44
CA THR A 8 3.00 1.38 -8.96
C THR A 8 3.26 0.44 -7.78
N TRP A 9 2.64 -0.73 -7.82
CA TRP A 9 2.78 -1.76 -6.78
C TRP A 9 3.43 -2.99 -7.38
N SER A 10 4.56 -3.39 -6.82
CA SER A 10 5.31 -4.56 -7.26
C SER A 10 5.34 -5.59 -6.15
N GLU A 11 5.03 -6.84 -6.47
CA GLU A 11 5.24 -7.96 -5.55
C GLU A 11 6.75 -8.24 -5.52
N VAL A 12 7.36 -8.08 -4.35
CA VAL A 12 8.81 -8.25 -4.17
C VAL A 12 9.15 -9.54 -3.43
N ASP A 13 8.18 -10.09 -2.70
CA ASP A 13 8.20 -11.42 -2.10
C ASP A 13 6.76 -11.97 -2.09
N GLU A 14 6.56 -13.27 -1.88
CA GLU A 14 5.23 -13.89 -1.93
C GLU A 14 4.30 -13.24 -0.90
N GLY A 15 3.22 -12.61 -1.37
CA GLY A 15 2.29 -11.92 -0.49
C GLY A 15 2.80 -10.59 0.05
N PHE A 16 3.90 -10.04 -0.47
CA PHE A 16 4.46 -8.76 -0.04
C PHE A 16 4.68 -7.80 -1.22
N TRP A 17 4.04 -6.64 -1.16
CA TRP A 17 4.10 -5.61 -2.19
C TRP A 17 4.75 -4.32 -1.67
N ALA A 18 5.60 -3.72 -2.49
CA ALA A 18 6.14 -2.39 -2.26
C ALA A 18 5.52 -1.38 -3.24
N GLY A 19 5.12 -0.23 -2.72
CA GLY A 19 4.56 0.88 -3.50
C GLY A 19 5.60 1.93 -3.85
N ASN A 20 5.61 2.38 -5.10
CA ASN A 20 6.44 3.50 -5.56
C ASN A 20 5.64 4.47 -6.43
N ALA A 21 5.86 5.77 -6.26
CA ALA A 21 5.41 6.79 -7.22
C ALA A 21 6.53 7.79 -7.46
N GLN A 22 6.86 8.05 -8.73
CA GLN A 22 7.90 9.01 -9.14
C GLN A 22 9.25 8.82 -8.42
N GLY A 23 9.66 7.57 -8.16
CA GLY A 23 10.90 7.28 -7.43
C GLY A 23 10.80 7.44 -5.91
N VAL A 24 9.63 7.81 -5.38
CA VAL A 24 9.35 7.89 -3.94
C VAL A 24 8.71 6.60 -3.46
N PHE A 25 9.27 6.04 -2.40
CA PHE A 25 8.68 4.89 -1.70
C PHE A 25 7.41 5.33 -0.96
N LEU A 26 6.30 4.64 -1.21
CA LEU A 26 5.00 4.96 -0.61
C LEU A 26 4.73 4.17 0.67
N GLY A 27 5.19 2.92 0.72
CA GLY A 27 4.87 1.99 1.80
C GLY A 27 4.81 0.54 1.31
N THR A 28 4.33 -0.34 2.19
CA THR A 28 4.25 -1.78 1.95
C THR A 28 2.84 -2.32 2.20
N ILE A 29 2.54 -3.44 1.54
CA ILE A 29 1.36 -4.24 1.81
C ILE A 29 1.81 -5.67 2.02
N GLU A 30 1.40 -6.28 3.11
CA GLU A 30 1.69 -7.67 3.43
C GLU A 30 0.38 -8.46 3.56
N ARG A 31 0.27 -9.59 2.87
CA ARG A 31 -0.84 -10.52 3.02
C ARG A 31 -0.61 -11.35 4.29
N THR A 32 -1.39 -11.10 5.32
CA THR A 32 -1.33 -11.81 6.61
C THR A 32 -2.37 -12.93 6.72
N GLY A 33 -3.31 -13.02 5.79
CA GLY A 33 -4.33 -14.06 5.70
C GLY A 33 -4.89 -14.18 4.28
N ALA A 34 -5.80 -15.14 4.06
CA ALA A 34 -6.38 -15.38 2.72
C ALA A 34 -6.98 -14.10 2.09
N GLU A 35 -7.63 -13.28 2.92
CA GLU A 35 -8.28 -12.03 2.54
C GLU A 35 -7.90 -10.90 3.51
N THR A 36 -6.69 -10.95 4.08
CA THR A 36 -6.23 -9.94 5.05
C THR A 36 -4.90 -9.36 4.61
N PHE A 37 -4.85 -8.04 4.55
CA PHE A 37 -3.72 -7.27 4.06
C PHE A 37 -3.36 -6.18 5.05
N LEU A 38 -2.17 -6.24 5.63
CA LEU A 38 -1.59 -5.20 6.46
C LEU A 38 -1.01 -4.11 5.56
N ALA A 39 -1.36 -2.85 5.79
CA ALA A 39 -0.77 -1.70 5.11
C ALA A 39 0.14 -0.92 6.05
N GLN A 40 1.34 -0.56 5.56
CA GLN A 40 2.28 0.28 6.28
C GLN A 40 2.73 1.44 5.39
N ASP A 41 2.93 2.62 5.98
CA ASP A 41 3.44 3.79 5.28
C ASP A 41 4.95 3.71 5.00
N HIS A 42 5.49 4.74 4.34
CA HIS A 42 6.89 4.85 3.98
C HIS A 42 7.88 4.90 5.17
N VAL A 43 7.42 5.13 6.40
CA VAL A 43 8.24 5.09 7.62
C VAL A 43 7.98 3.84 8.47
N GLY A 44 7.17 2.91 7.99
CA GLY A 44 6.79 1.68 8.71
C GLY A 44 5.63 1.86 9.70
N GLY A 45 4.95 3.00 9.68
CA GLY A 45 3.73 3.26 10.44
C GLY A 45 2.58 2.39 9.94
N ARG A 46 1.96 1.64 10.84
CA ARG A 46 0.81 0.78 10.50
C ARG A 46 -0.43 1.63 10.21
N LEU A 47 -0.94 1.55 8.99
CA LEU A 47 -2.15 2.26 8.57
C LEU A 47 -3.44 1.44 8.82
N GLY A 48 -3.32 0.12 8.90
CA GLY A 48 -4.44 -0.77 9.24
C GLY A 48 -4.37 -2.13 8.58
N GLU A 49 -5.40 -2.92 8.80
CA GLU A 49 -5.65 -4.18 8.08
C GLU A 49 -6.88 -4.03 7.21
N PHE A 50 -6.81 -4.61 6.01
CA PHE A 50 -7.81 -4.44 4.97
C PHE A 50 -8.21 -5.80 4.41
N SER A 51 -9.46 -5.91 3.98
CA SER A 51 -10.00 -7.13 3.35
C SER A 51 -9.51 -7.34 1.92
N SER A 52 -8.84 -6.34 1.34
CA SER A 52 -8.36 -6.38 -0.03
C SER A 52 -7.08 -5.57 -0.22
N SER A 53 -6.25 -5.99 -1.16
CA SER A 53 -5.04 -5.26 -1.53
C SER A 53 -5.38 -3.89 -2.11
N SER A 54 -6.48 -3.73 -2.85
CA SER A 54 -6.89 -2.43 -3.39
C SER A 54 -7.22 -1.41 -2.29
N ALA A 55 -7.89 -1.84 -1.21
CA ALA A 55 -8.19 -0.96 -0.07
C ALA A 55 -6.91 -0.57 0.70
N ALA A 56 -5.99 -1.50 0.89
CA ALA A 56 -4.68 -1.23 1.49
C ALA A 56 -3.86 -0.22 0.65
N ARG A 57 -3.86 -0.37 -0.68
CA ARG A 57 -3.19 0.58 -1.61
C ARG A 57 -3.78 1.98 -1.50
N ALA A 58 -5.12 2.06 -1.50
CA ALA A 58 -5.83 3.34 -1.37
C ALA A 58 -5.47 4.06 -0.07
N ALA A 59 -5.40 3.33 1.05
CA ALA A 59 -5.01 3.89 2.34
C ALA A 59 -3.59 4.46 2.36
N ILE A 60 -2.66 3.87 1.60
CA ILE A 60 -1.28 4.38 1.48
C ILE A 60 -1.21 5.60 0.54
N THR A 61 -2.00 5.61 -0.53
CA THR A 61 -1.98 6.71 -1.52
C THR A 61 -2.82 7.94 -1.12
N ASP A 62 -3.67 7.82 -0.11
CA ASP A 62 -4.50 8.91 0.42
C ASP A 62 -4.10 9.24 1.88
N PRO A 63 -2.95 9.94 2.10
CA PRO A 63 -2.44 10.21 3.44
C PRO A 63 -3.22 11.31 4.20
N VAL A 64 -4.38 11.76 3.70
CA VAL A 64 -5.17 12.84 4.33
C VAL A 64 -6.40 12.26 5.04
N ARG A 65 -6.24 12.04 6.35
CA ARG A 65 -7.31 12.24 7.32
C ARG A 65 -6.85 13.12 8.45
#